data_AF-A0A6N9C8W3-F1
#
_entry.id   AF-A0A6N9C8W3-F1
#
_cell.length_a   1.000
_cell.length_b   1.000
_cell.length_c   1.000
_cell.angle_alpha   90.00
_cell.angle_beta   90.00
_cell.angle_gamma   90.00
#
_symmetry.space_group_name_H-M   'P 1'
#
loop_
_entity.id
_entity.type
_entity.pdbx_description
1 polymer ?
#
loop_
_entity_poly.entity_id
_entity_poly.type
_entity_poly.pdbx_seq_one_letter_code
_entity_poly.pdbx_strand_id
1 'polypeptide(L)'
;MYTYLYCSPKMGTRDMARWRWDYEQLKAAAPDVPILTCHDEYLLASLLEGCDGALIGFAGFAPELMVEVVHSALNGDLIGARKARQLVDPLSRIVYNFGEPSGDAHQRMKCARWLMGRFPSMTMRRPLRPLPDAEIAKIRRSLETIGYECIH
;
A
#
# COMPACT_ATOMS: atom_id res chain seq x y z
N MET A 1 17.70 30.47 -16.25
CA MET A 1 16.61 29.69 -15.63
C MET A 1 17.28 28.59 -14.82
N TYR A 2 17.35 28.72 -13.50
CA TYR A 2 17.94 27.67 -12.66
C TYR A 2 16.91 26.57 -12.49
N THR A 3 17.12 25.44 -13.16
CA THR A 3 16.30 24.25 -12.95
C THR A 3 16.73 23.64 -11.62
N TYR A 4 16.04 23.99 -10.54
CA TYR A 4 16.23 23.32 -9.27
C TYR A 4 15.69 21.89 -9.40
N LEU A 5 16.54 20.89 -9.21
CA LEU A 5 16.11 19.49 -9.09
C LEU A 5 15.46 19.29 -7.72
N TYR A 6 14.15 19.52 -7.63
CA TYR A 6 13.37 19.09 -6.49
C TYR A 6 12.98 17.62 -6.66
N CYS A 7 13.25 16.80 -5.64
CA CYS A 7 12.76 15.43 -5.58
C CYS A 7 11.30 15.43 -5.09
N SER A 8 10.46 14.59 -5.68
CA SER A 8 9.06 14.42 -5.26
C SER A 8 8.97 13.88 -3.83
N PRO A 9 8.30 14.58 -2.90
CA PRO A 9 8.14 14.10 -1.55
C PRO A 9 7.12 12.95 -1.50
N LYS A 10 7.45 11.94 -0.68
CA LYS A 10 6.49 10.93 -0.21
C LYS A 10 5.91 11.39 1.12
N MET A 11 4.64 11.78 1.13
CA MET A 11 3.96 12.26 2.32
C MET A 11 3.34 11.11 3.12
N GLY A 12 3.77 10.99 4.38
CA GLY A 12 3.30 9.99 5.32
C GLY A 12 2.72 10.57 6.60
N THR A 13 2.29 11.82 6.62
CA THR A 13 1.58 12.39 7.78
C THR A 13 0.20 11.72 7.87
N ARG A 14 -0.13 11.08 9.00
CA ARG A 14 -1.42 10.38 9.21
C ARG A 14 -2.52 11.26 9.80
N ASP A 15 -2.15 12.43 10.30
CA ASP A 15 -3.12 13.49 10.62
C ASP A 15 -3.50 14.19 9.32
N MET A 16 -4.74 13.98 8.85
CA MET A 16 -5.20 14.48 7.55
C MET A 16 -5.29 16.02 7.52
N ALA A 17 -5.58 16.67 8.65
CA ALA A 17 -5.63 18.13 8.71
C ALA A 17 -4.23 18.72 8.56
N ARG A 18 -3.24 18.14 9.25
CA ARG A 18 -1.83 18.50 9.09
C ARG A 18 -1.30 18.15 7.70
N TRP A 19 -1.65 16.97 7.18
CA TRP A 19 -1.28 16.54 5.84
C TRP A 19 -1.74 17.56 4.79
N ARG A 20 -2.98 18.05 4.90
CA ARG A 20 -3.55 19.05 3.98
C ARG A 20 -2.79 20.37 4.06
N TRP A 21 -2.48 20.84 5.26
CA TRP A 21 -1.66 22.04 5.44
C TRP A 21 -0.29 21.88 4.78
N ASP A 22 0.41 20.77 5.04
CA ASP A 22 1.72 20.48 4.46
C ASP A 22 1.66 20.44 2.92
N TYR A 23 0.60 19.83 2.35
CA TYR A 23 0.36 19.80 0.90
C TYR A 23 0.24 21.22 0.31
N GLU A 24 -0.52 22.10 0.95
CA GLU A 24 -0.72 23.48 0.50
C GLU A 24 0.58 24.28 0.54
N GLN A 25 1.38 24.13 1.60
CA GLN A 25 2.70 24.78 1.70
C GLN A 25 3.65 24.27 0.60
N LEU A 26 3.64 22.96 0.32
CA LEU A 26 4.47 22.36 -0.71
C LEU A 26 4.08 22.85 -2.12
N LYS A 27 2.78 22.85 -2.45
CA LYS A 27 2.32 23.32 -3.76
C LYS A 27 2.49 24.84 -3.93
N ALA A 28 2.40 25.63 -2.86
CA ALA A 28 2.72 27.06 -2.92
C ALA A 28 4.21 27.34 -3.21
N ALA A 29 5.11 26.53 -2.64
CA ALA A 29 6.54 26.68 -2.84
C ALA A 29 7.06 26.05 -4.15
N ALA A 30 6.44 24.95 -4.59
CA ALA A 30 6.86 24.16 -5.73
C ALA A 30 5.65 23.51 -6.44
N PRO A 31 4.87 24.28 -7.24
CA PRO A 31 3.60 23.82 -7.81
C PRO A 31 3.75 22.63 -8.75
N ASP A 32 4.87 22.55 -9.48
CA ASP A 32 5.13 21.52 -10.49
C ASP A 32 5.69 20.21 -9.90
N VAL A 33 5.99 20.17 -8.59
CA VAL A 33 6.56 18.97 -7.96
C VAL A 33 5.43 17.96 -7.65
N PRO A 34 5.52 16.72 -8.16
CA PRO A 34 4.57 15.67 -7.80
C PRO A 34 4.68 15.29 -6.32
N ILE A 35 3.54 15.08 -5.67
CA ILE A 35 3.43 14.66 -4.28
C ILE A 35 2.84 13.25 -4.24
N LEU A 36 3.53 12.32 -3.58
CA LEU A 36 3.12 10.91 -3.50
C LEU A 36 2.59 10.56 -2.11
N THR A 37 1.48 9.81 -2.04
CA THR A 37 1.01 9.23 -0.77
C THR A 37 1.79 7.97 -0.41
N CYS A 38 1.89 7.66 0.89
CA CYS A 38 2.33 6.35 1.38
C CYS A 38 1.32 5.62 2.28
N HIS A 39 0.06 6.06 2.28
CA HIS A 39 -0.99 5.48 3.12
C HIS A 39 -1.62 4.29 2.42
N ASP A 40 -1.23 3.07 2.80
CA ASP A 40 -1.88 1.85 2.31
C ASP A 40 -3.35 1.80 2.79
N GLU A 41 -3.56 2.18 4.05
CA GLU A 41 -4.82 2.14 4.79
C GLU A 41 -5.88 3.14 4.29
N TYR A 42 -5.45 4.31 3.81
CA TYR A 42 -6.30 5.42 3.37
C TYR A 42 -5.99 5.85 1.93
N LEU A 43 -5.43 4.96 1.11
CA LEU A 43 -4.95 5.24 -0.25
C LEU A 43 -5.93 6.09 -1.07
N LEU A 44 -7.17 5.61 -1.22
CA LEU A 44 -8.19 6.31 -1.98
C LEU A 44 -8.48 7.72 -1.45
N ALA A 45 -8.53 7.90 -0.11
CA ALA A 45 -8.77 9.21 0.48
C ALA A 45 -7.61 10.17 0.17
N SER A 46 -6.36 9.73 0.37
CA SER A 46 -5.17 10.55 0.10
C SER A 46 -5.02 10.93 -1.38
N LEU A 47 -5.43 10.06 -2.31
CA LEU A 47 -5.46 10.36 -3.75
C LEU A 47 -6.50 11.42 -4.09
N LEU A 48 -7.69 11.36 -3.47
CA LEU A 48 -8.75 12.34 -3.70
C LEU A 48 -8.46 13.72 -3.12
N GLU A 49 -7.66 13.78 -2.05
CA GLU A 49 -7.23 15.07 -1.45
C GLU A 49 -6.17 15.82 -2.27
N GLY A 50 -5.59 15.17 -3.29
CA GLY A 50 -4.69 15.82 -4.26
C GLY A 50 -3.31 15.19 -4.45
N CYS A 51 -3.06 13.96 -3.97
CA CYS A 51 -1.82 13.27 -4.31
C CYS A 51 -1.74 12.95 -5.81
N ASP A 52 -0.55 13.12 -6.38
CA ASP A 52 -0.26 12.86 -7.80
C ASP A 52 0.01 11.36 -8.09
N GLY A 53 0.11 10.54 -7.04
CA GLY A 53 0.38 9.11 -7.14
C GLY A 53 0.68 8.49 -5.78
N ALA A 54 1.13 7.24 -5.78
CA ALA A 54 1.35 6.47 -4.57
C ALA A 54 2.70 5.75 -4.57
N LEU A 55 3.43 5.86 -3.46
CA LEU A 55 4.61 5.06 -3.14
C LEU A 55 4.32 4.26 -1.87
N ILE A 56 3.70 3.10 -2.08
CA ILE A 56 3.04 2.31 -1.05
C ILE A 56 3.62 0.90 -0.96
N GLY A 57 3.63 0.33 0.25
CA GLY A 57 4.22 -0.99 0.48
C GLY A 57 3.37 -2.11 -0.11
N PHE A 58 2.05 -1.95 -0.07
CA PHE A 58 1.10 -2.96 -0.52
C PHE A 58 1.16 -3.24 -2.03
N ALA A 59 1.67 -2.29 -2.83
CA ALA A 59 1.95 -2.52 -4.25
C ALA A 59 3.01 -3.62 -4.48
N GLY A 60 3.89 -3.88 -3.51
CA GLY A 60 4.79 -5.04 -3.56
C GLY A 60 4.06 -6.39 -3.43
N PHE A 61 2.85 -6.38 -2.86
CA PHE A 61 2.03 -7.57 -2.66
C PHE A 61 1.03 -7.79 -3.80
N ALA A 62 0.25 -6.78 -4.15
CA ALA A 62 -0.80 -6.82 -5.17
C ALA A 62 -0.70 -5.64 -6.16
N PRO A 63 0.34 -5.60 -7.01
CA PRO A 63 0.63 -4.43 -7.84
C PRO A 63 -0.49 -4.09 -8.81
N GLU A 64 -1.09 -5.08 -9.47
CA GLU A 64 -2.13 -4.87 -10.49
C GLU A 64 -3.38 -4.22 -9.89
N LEU A 65 -3.81 -4.67 -8.72
CA LEU A 65 -4.95 -4.08 -8.01
C LEU A 65 -4.65 -2.65 -7.52
N MET A 66 -3.41 -2.39 -7.07
CA MET A 66 -3.01 -1.05 -6.65
C MET A 66 -2.98 -0.07 -7.82
N VAL A 67 -2.49 -0.52 -8.98
CA VAL A 67 -2.52 0.25 -10.23
C VAL A 67 -3.95 0.61 -10.58
N GLU A 68 -4.89 -0.33 -10.54
CA GLU A 68 -6.30 -0.06 -10.83
C GLU A 68 -6.91 0.99 -9.87
N VAL A 69 -6.69 0.85 -8.56
CA VAL A 69 -7.18 1.84 -7.57
C VAL A 69 -6.60 3.24 -7.85
N VAL A 70 -5.29 3.34 -8.08
CA VAL A 70 -4.61 4.62 -8.33
C VAL A 70 -5.12 5.28 -9.60
N HIS A 71 -5.17 4.54 -10.71
CA HIS A 71 -5.62 5.10 -11.99
C HIS A 71 -7.08 5.52 -11.94
N SER A 72 -7.98 4.70 -11.37
CA SER A 72 -9.38 5.09 -11.23
C SER A 72 -9.54 6.34 -10.37
N ALA A 73 -8.79 6.45 -9.26
CA ALA A 73 -8.85 7.63 -8.40
C ALA A 73 -8.34 8.90 -9.10
N LEU A 74 -7.18 8.84 -9.75
CA LEU A 74 -6.59 9.98 -10.46
C LEU A 74 -7.41 10.42 -11.68
N ASN A 75 -8.15 9.49 -12.30
CA ASN A 75 -9.07 9.79 -13.39
C ASN A 75 -10.44 10.31 -12.91
N GLY A 76 -10.66 10.44 -11.61
CA GLY A 76 -11.95 10.85 -11.03
C GLY A 76 -13.05 9.78 -11.09
N ASP A 77 -12.73 8.54 -11.46
CA ASP A 77 -13.66 7.41 -11.46
C ASP A 77 -13.79 6.82 -10.06
N LEU A 78 -14.62 7.46 -9.24
CA LEU A 78 -14.91 7.02 -7.88
C LEU A 78 -15.58 5.65 -7.81
N ILE A 79 -16.35 5.27 -8.83
CA ILE A 79 -17.07 3.99 -8.86
C ILE A 79 -16.07 2.87 -9.11
N GLY A 80 -15.21 3.01 -10.13
CA GLY A 80 -14.12 2.08 -10.41
C GLY A 80 -13.15 1.98 -9.24
N ALA A 81 -12.74 3.10 -8.66
CA ALA A 81 -11.81 3.11 -7.52
C ALA A 81 -12.37 2.37 -6.30
N ARG A 82 -13.67 2.50 -6.02
CA ARG A 82 -14.35 1.75 -4.95
C ARG A 82 -14.45 0.26 -5.25
N LYS A 83 -14.75 -0.13 -6.50
CA LYS A 83 -14.78 -1.53 -6.92
C LYS A 83 -13.41 -2.18 -6.80
N ALA A 84 -12.36 -1.52 -7.30
CA ALA A 84 -10.99 -2.00 -7.17
C ALA A 84 -10.58 -2.13 -5.68
N ARG A 85 -10.94 -1.15 -4.85
CA ARG A 85 -10.70 -1.22 -3.40
C ARG A 85 -11.40 -2.40 -2.72
N GLN A 86 -12.61 -2.78 -3.14
CA GLN A 86 -13.30 -3.95 -2.59
C GLN A 86 -12.53 -5.26 -2.81
N LEU A 87 -11.74 -5.37 -3.89
CA LEU A 87 -10.87 -6.52 -4.15
C LEU A 87 -9.60 -6.49 -3.30
N VAL A 88 -9.14 -5.28 -2.93
CA VAL A 88 -7.95 -5.05 -2.11
C VAL A 88 -8.23 -5.33 -0.63
N ASP A 89 -9.39 -4.93 -0.13
CA ASP A 89 -9.70 -4.97 1.30
C ASP A 89 -9.50 -6.36 1.96
N PRO A 90 -9.89 -7.49 1.35
CA PRO A 90 -9.63 -8.82 1.91
C PRO A 90 -8.13 -9.12 2.03
N LEU A 91 -7.33 -8.76 1.02
CA LEU A 91 -5.88 -8.91 1.02
C LEU A 91 -5.22 -8.01 2.06
N SER A 92 -5.71 -6.78 2.21
CA SER A 92 -5.25 -5.82 3.21
C SER A 92 -5.46 -6.36 4.64
N ARG A 93 -6.59 -7.02 4.90
CA ARG A 93 -6.86 -7.65 6.20
C ARG A 93 -5.90 -8.78 6.55
N ILE A 94 -5.40 -9.53 5.55
CA ILE A 94 -4.38 -10.57 5.74
C ILE A 94 -3.04 -9.96 6.17
N VAL A 95 -2.69 -8.81 5.60
CA VAL A 95 -1.38 -8.16 5.79
C VAL A 95 -1.34 -7.29 7.04
N TYR A 96 -2.33 -6.44 7.24
CA TYR A 96 -2.32 -5.42 8.29
C TYR A 96 -3.10 -5.85 9.55
N ASN A 97 -4.10 -6.72 9.42
CA ASN A 97 -4.95 -7.16 10.54
C ASN A 97 -5.46 -5.97 11.40
N PHE A 98 -5.87 -4.88 10.75
CA PHE A 98 -6.29 -3.60 11.35
C PHE A 98 -5.23 -2.85 12.17
N GLY A 99 -3.96 -3.26 12.11
CA GLY A 99 -2.83 -2.52 12.67
C GLY A 99 -2.13 -1.65 11.63
N GLU A 100 -1.23 -0.78 12.10
CA GLU A 100 -0.39 0.07 11.25
C GLU A 100 0.60 -0.75 10.39
N PRO A 101 0.98 -0.26 9.20
CA PRO A 101 2.07 -0.82 8.41
C PRO A 101 3.37 -0.94 9.23
N SER A 102 3.76 -2.18 9.58
CA SER A 102 4.93 -2.46 10.41
C SER A 102 5.91 -3.43 9.73
N GLY A 103 7.00 -3.77 10.42
CA GLY A 103 7.89 -4.84 9.99
C GLY A 103 7.14 -6.16 9.76
N ASP A 104 6.18 -6.48 10.64
CA ASP A 104 5.36 -7.68 10.56
C ASP A 104 4.49 -7.70 9.31
N ALA A 105 3.95 -6.56 8.88
CA ALA A 105 3.17 -6.45 7.64
C ALA A 105 3.98 -6.91 6.42
N HIS A 106 5.25 -6.53 6.35
CA HIS A 106 6.16 -7.00 5.30
C HIS A 106 6.42 -8.50 5.39
N GLN A 107 6.50 -9.06 6.59
CA GLN A 107 6.63 -10.51 6.76
C GLN A 107 5.38 -11.24 6.27
N ARG A 108 4.18 -10.72 6.56
CA ARG A 108 2.91 -11.29 6.10
C ARG A 108 2.77 -11.22 4.58
N MET A 109 3.12 -10.09 3.95
CA MET A 109 3.13 -9.96 2.48
C MET A 109 4.07 -10.99 1.85
N LYS A 110 5.29 -11.12 2.39
CA LYS A 110 6.29 -12.07 1.87
C LYS A 110 5.87 -13.52 2.08
N CYS A 111 5.30 -13.84 3.25
CA CYS A 111 4.71 -15.14 3.56
C CYS A 111 3.57 -15.49 2.60
N ALA A 112 2.62 -14.58 2.39
CA ALA A 112 1.52 -14.78 1.47
C ALA A 112 2.01 -15.03 0.03
N ARG A 113 2.99 -14.24 -0.46
CA ARG A 113 3.56 -14.45 -1.80
C ARG A 113 4.32 -15.77 -1.91
N TRP A 114 5.03 -16.17 -0.86
CA TRP A 114 5.67 -17.47 -0.79
C TRP A 114 4.63 -18.59 -0.82
N LEU A 115 3.58 -18.55 0.01
CA LEU A 115 2.49 -19.53 0.00
C LEU A 115 1.85 -19.70 -1.39
N MET A 116 1.63 -18.59 -2.11
CA MET A 116 1.10 -18.60 -3.49
C MET A 116 2.12 -19.05 -4.55
N GLY A 117 3.34 -19.45 -4.18
CA GLY A 117 4.39 -19.83 -5.14
C GLY A 117 4.98 -18.66 -5.94
N ARG A 118 4.70 -17.41 -5.53
CA ARG A 118 5.09 -16.18 -6.24
C ARG A 118 6.30 -15.49 -5.62
N PHE A 119 7.00 -16.17 -4.69
CA PHE A 119 8.21 -15.67 -4.06
C PHE A 119 9.06 -16.84 -3.56
N PRO A 120 10.40 -16.82 -3.71
CA PRO A 120 11.25 -18.00 -3.46
C PRO A 120 11.41 -18.38 -1.98
N SER A 121 11.24 -17.44 -1.05
CA SER A 121 11.41 -17.71 0.39
C SER A 121 10.72 -16.64 1.22
N MET A 122 10.10 -17.03 2.34
CA MET A 122 9.54 -16.11 3.33
C MET A 122 10.54 -15.63 4.40
N THR A 123 11.82 -16.01 4.32
CA THR A 123 12.84 -15.65 5.32
C THR A 123 13.09 -14.13 5.34
N MET A 124 13.14 -13.55 6.53
CA MET A 124 13.40 -12.11 6.74
C MET A 124 14.74 -11.88 7.43
N ARG A 125 15.36 -10.72 7.18
CA ARG A 125 16.62 -10.35 7.83
C ARG A 125 16.37 -10.02 9.31
N ARG A 126 17.30 -10.41 10.18
CA ARG A 126 17.33 -9.97 11.59
C ARG A 126 17.32 -8.42 11.68
N PRO A 127 16.66 -7.82 12.67
CA PRO A 127 16.21 -8.41 13.94
C PRO A 127 14.81 -9.05 13.92
N LEU A 128 14.11 -9.05 12.79
CA LEU A 128 12.78 -9.66 12.69
C LEU A 128 12.86 -11.16 12.95
N ARG A 129 11.93 -11.67 13.76
CA ARG A 129 11.79 -13.09 14.05
C ARG A 129 10.93 -13.75 12.97
N PRO A 130 11.11 -15.04 12.66
CA PRO A 130 10.19 -15.77 11.80
C PRO A 130 8.75 -15.67 12.30
N LEU A 131 7.78 -15.65 11.38
CA LEU A 131 6.37 -15.72 11.75
C LEU A 131 6.07 -17.09 12.41
N PRO A 132 5.25 -17.13 13.48
CA PRO A 132 4.82 -18.40 14.06
C PRO A 132 4.01 -19.24 13.08
N ASP A 133 4.10 -20.56 13.16
CA ASP A 133 3.37 -21.49 12.28
C ASP A 133 1.85 -21.26 12.31
N ALA A 134 1.30 -20.89 13.46
CA ALA A 134 -0.11 -20.55 13.60
C ALA A 134 -0.54 -19.34 12.75
N GLU A 135 0.32 -18.33 12.63
CA GLU A 135 0.08 -17.14 11.80
C GLU A 135 0.21 -17.49 10.31
N ILE A 136 1.19 -18.33 9.94
CA ILE A 136 1.34 -18.83 8.57
C ILE A 136 0.08 -19.63 8.15
N ALA A 137 -0.40 -20.52 9.02
CA ALA A 137 -1.64 -21.27 8.79
C ALA A 137 -2.87 -20.36 8.69
N LYS A 138 -2.93 -19.27 9.46
CA LYS A 138 -3.98 -18.25 9.35
C LYS A 138 -3.94 -17.56 7.99
N ILE A 139 -2.76 -17.10 7.55
CA ILE A 139 -2.56 -16.45 6.24
C ILE A 139 -3.00 -17.37 5.11
N ARG A 140 -2.57 -18.65 5.12
CA ARG A 140 -3.01 -19.66 4.15
C ARG A 140 -4.53 -19.76 4.08
N ARG A 141 -5.19 -20.03 5.20
CA ARG A 141 -6.65 -20.18 5.24
C ARG A 141 -7.36 -18.94 4.70
N SER A 142 -6.85 -17.75 5.04
CA SER A 142 -7.42 -16.50 4.56
C SER A 142 -7.26 -16.35 3.04
N LEU A 143 -6.09 -16.68 2.48
CA LEU A 143 -5.85 -16.68 1.03
C LEU A 143 -6.77 -17.65 0.29
N GLU A 144 -6.90 -18.88 0.78
CA GLU A 144 -7.77 -19.90 0.20
C GLU A 144 -9.25 -19.47 0.26
N THR A 145 -9.68 -18.85 1.36
CA THR A 145 -11.05 -18.30 1.50
C THR A 145 -11.39 -17.26 0.43
N ILE A 146 -10.40 -16.45 0.02
CA ILE A 146 -10.59 -15.42 -1.00
C ILE A 146 -10.21 -15.91 -2.42
N GLY A 147 -9.99 -17.22 -2.59
CA GLY A 147 -9.81 -17.87 -3.89
C GLY A 147 -8.38 -17.97 -4.42
N TYR A 148 -7.37 -17.70 -3.61
CA TYR A 148 -5.97 -17.91 -4.02
C TYR A 148 -5.51 -19.33 -3.68
N GLU A 149 -4.84 -19.97 -4.64
CA GLU A 149 -4.18 -21.26 -4.45
C GLU A 149 -2.87 -21.09 -3.65
N CYS A 150 -2.66 -21.93 -2.64
CA CYS A 150 -1.43 -22.01 -1.87
C CYS A 150 -0.72 -23.34 -2.16
N ILE A 151 0.54 -23.28 -2.60
CA ILE A 151 1.32 -24.45 -3.07
C ILE A 151 2.46 -24.86 -2.14
N HIS A 152 2.89 -23.97 -1.26
CA HIS A 152 3.74 -24.27 -0.11
C HIS A 152 2.87 -24.41 1.12
#